data_AF-A0A526ZG42-F1
#
_entry.id   AF-A0A526ZG42-F1
#
_cell.length_a   1.000
_cell.length_b   1.000
_cell.length_c   1.000
_cell.angle_alpha   90.00
_cell.angle_beta   90.00
_cell.angle_gamma   90.00
#
_symmetry.space_group_name_H-M   'P 1'
#
loop_
_entity.id
_entity.type
_entity.pdbx_description
1 polymer ?
#
loop_
_entity_poly.entity_id
_entity_poly.type
_entity_poly.pdbx_seq_one_letter_code
_entity_poly.pdbx_strand_id
1 'polypeptide(L)'
;DYFEALMAAFDKNLMDHIAVYGPDNDKRLTGKHETAPWNRFSYGIADRGASIRVPHSFINNGYKGYLEDRRPNSQGDPYQIASQILKTIASVPTSAEVSAAA
;
A
#
# COMPACT_ATOMS: atom_id res chain seq x y z
N ASP A 1 -1.07 -13.38 -9.02
CA ASP A 1 -2.18 -12.72 -9.70
C ASP A 1 -2.84 -11.66 -8.83
N TYR A 2 -3.59 -12.01 -7.76
CA TYR A 2 -4.23 -11.01 -6.90
C TYR A 2 -3.24 -10.05 -6.20
N PHE A 3 -2.15 -10.57 -5.62
CA PHE A 3 -1.16 -9.73 -4.92
C PHE A 3 -0.55 -8.66 -5.85
N GLU A 4 -0.13 -9.05 -7.06
CA GLU A 4 0.43 -8.12 -8.04
C GLU A 4 -0.63 -7.11 -8.52
N ALA A 5 -1.87 -7.55 -8.75
CA ALA A 5 -2.98 -6.65 -9.08
C ALA A 5 -3.26 -5.64 -7.95
N LEU A 6 -3.15 -6.08 -6.69
CA LEU A 6 -3.26 -5.21 -5.52
C LEU A 6 -2.16 -4.17 -5.50
N MET A 7 -0.90 -4.56 -5.70
CA MET A 7 0.22 -3.61 -5.74
C MET A 7 0.08 -2.61 -6.90
N ALA A 8 -0.37 -3.05 -8.07
CA ALA A 8 -0.67 -2.17 -9.19
C ALA A 8 -1.81 -1.17 -8.89
N ALA A 9 -2.84 -1.59 -8.14
CA ALA A 9 -3.90 -0.68 -7.70
C ALA A 9 -3.40 0.36 -6.69
N PHE A 10 -2.48 -0.01 -5.80
CA PHE A 10 -1.85 0.94 -4.88
C PHE A 10 -0.93 1.96 -5.59
N ASP A 11 -0.25 1.55 -6.66
CA ASP A 11 0.52 2.45 -7.53
C ASP A 11 -0.41 3.43 -8.26
N LYS A 12 -1.45 2.91 -8.91
CA LYS A 12 -2.44 3.70 -9.64
C LYS A 12 -3.09 4.79 -8.79
N ASN A 13 -3.39 4.47 -7.52
CA ASN A 13 -4.06 5.39 -6.60
C ASN A 13 -3.08 6.14 -5.67
N LEU A 14 -1.77 6.16 -5.98
CA LEU A 14 -0.74 6.74 -5.10
C LEU A 14 -1.09 8.16 -4.62
N MET A 15 -1.54 9.04 -5.52
CA MET A 15 -1.85 10.43 -5.17
C MET A 15 -3.07 10.54 -4.24
N ASP A 16 -4.09 9.70 -4.44
CA ASP A 16 -5.27 9.66 -3.55
C ASP A 16 -4.87 9.21 -2.14
N HIS A 17 -3.95 8.25 -2.02
CA HIS A 17 -3.38 7.86 -0.73
C HIS A 17 -2.58 9.01 -0.10
N ILE A 18 -1.64 9.62 -0.83
CA ILE A 18 -0.81 10.71 -0.30
C ILE A 18 -1.67 11.89 0.18
N ALA A 19 -2.77 12.20 -0.51
CA ALA A 19 -3.69 13.28 -0.14
C ALA A 19 -4.31 13.12 1.27
N VAL A 20 -4.47 11.89 1.77
CA VAL A 20 -5.08 11.62 3.09
C VAL A 20 -4.08 11.10 4.13
N TYR A 21 -2.82 10.91 3.76
CA TYR A 21 -1.77 10.31 4.61
C TYR A 21 -1.08 11.30 5.56
N GLY A 22 -1.71 12.46 5.76
CA GLY A 22 -1.29 13.53 6.65
C GLY A 22 -0.58 14.68 5.91
N PRO A 23 -0.57 15.88 6.52
CA PRO A 23 0.04 17.08 5.93
C PRO A 23 1.56 16.95 5.82
N ASP A 24 2.17 17.73 4.90
CA ASP A 24 3.62 17.86 4.75
C ASP A 24 4.39 16.54 4.57
N ASN A 25 3.72 15.50 4.09
CA ASN A 25 4.30 14.15 3.99
C ASN A 25 5.45 14.09 2.96
N ASP A 26 5.49 15.02 1.99
CA ASP A 26 6.57 15.23 1.04
C ASP A 26 7.92 15.56 1.71
N LYS A 27 7.89 16.23 2.87
CA LYS A 27 9.09 16.54 3.66
C LYS A 27 9.67 15.30 4.35
N ARG A 28 8.84 14.29 4.60
CA ARG A 28 9.23 13.02 5.25
C ARG A 28 9.59 11.95 4.22
N LEU A 29 8.73 11.74 3.23
CA LEU A 29 8.85 10.72 2.19
C LEU A 29 9.78 11.19 1.06
N THR A 30 11.09 11.14 1.33
CA THR A 30 12.13 11.70 0.45
C THR A 30 12.94 10.62 -0.29
N GLY A 31 12.71 9.35 0.01
CA GLY A 31 13.57 8.25 -0.48
C GLY A 31 14.83 8.04 0.38
N LYS A 32 15.03 8.85 1.43
CA LYS A 32 16.14 8.73 2.39
C LYS A 32 15.60 8.26 3.74
N HIS A 33 16.51 7.82 4.62
CA HIS A 33 16.19 7.48 6.02
C HIS A 33 15.06 6.45 6.18
N GLU A 34 15.15 5.33 5.45
CA GLU A 34 14.14 4.26 5.51
C GLU A 34 12.72 4.73 5.11
N THR A 35 12.64 5.64 4.13
CA THR A 35 11.38 6.08 3.51
C THR A 35 11.43 5.94 1.99
N ALA A 36 10.27 5.74 1.37
CA ALA A 36 10.11 5.89 -0.07
C ALA A 36 9.94 7.37 -0.46
N PRO A 37 10.25 7.77 -1.69
CA PRO A 37 9.84 9.08 -2.21
C PRO A 37 8.30 9.16 -2.31
N TRP A 38 7.70 10.31 -1.98
CA TRP A 38 6.24 10.49 -1.96
C TRP A 38 5.57 10.31 -3.33
N ASN A 39 6.30 10.58 -4.42
CA ASN A 39 5.79 10.63 -5.78
C ASN A 39 6.04 9.35 -6.60
N ARG A 40 6.53 8.29 -5.98
CA ARG A 40 6.74 7.00 -6.64
C ARG A 40 6.39 5.86 -5.70
N PHE A 41 5.56 4.95 -6.17
CA PHE A 41 5.19 3.76 -5.43
C PHE A 41 6.28 2.67 -5.58
N SER A 42 6.50 1.93 -4.50
CA SER A 42 7.32 0.72 -4.50
C SER A 42 6.87 -0.24 -3.40
N TYR A 43 7.10 -1.54 -3.62
CA TYR A 43 6.97 -2.57 -2.60
C TYR A 43 8.16 -3.51 -2.64
N GLY A 44 8.50 -4.12 -1.50
CA GLY A 44 9.65 -5.00 -1.42
C GLY A 44 9.62 -5.93 -0.21
N ILE A 45 10.21 -7.11 -0.37
CA ILE A 45 10.31 -8.13 0.67
C ILE A 45 11.33 -7.68 1.72
N ALA A 46 10.88 -7.51 2.95
CA ALA A 46 11.64 -6.95 4.06
C ALA A 46 12.26 -5.58 3.78
N ASP A 47 11.83 -4.88 2.73
CA ASP A 47 12.39 -3.60 2.32
C ASP A 47 11.79 -2.44 3.13
N ARG A 48 12.63 -1.79 3.94
CA ARG A 48 12.26 -0.59 4.70
C ARG A 48 12.45 0.70 3.92
N GLY A 49 12.93 0.68 2.70
CA GLY A 49 12.92 1.83 1.78
C GLY A 49 11.65 1.90 0.93
N ALA A 50 10.86 0.82 0.89
CA ALA A 50 9.67 0.73 0.05
C ALA A 50 8.47 1.50 0.62
N SER A 51 7.52 1.85 -0.27
CA SER A 51 6.23 2.42 0.14
C SER A 51 5.42 1.41 0.96
N ILE A 52 5.30 0.18 0.45
CA ILE A 52 4.70 -0.95 1.15
C ILE A 52 5.78 -2.00 1.44
N ARG A 53 5.96 -2.35 2.71
CA ARG A 53 6.84 -3.43 3.12
C ARG A 53 6.08 -4.75 3.15
N VAL A 54 6.66 -5.76 2.50
CA VAL A 54 6.16 -7.13 2.51
C VAL A 54 6.96 -7.92 3.56
N PRO A 55 6.35 -8.42 4.66
CA PRO A 55 7.07 -9.23 5.65
C PRO A 55 7.70 -10.48 5.02
N HIS A 56 8.86 -10.92 5.52
CA HIS A 56 9.54 -12.11 4.99
C HIS A 56 8.67 -13.37 5.05
N SER A 57 7.86 -13.50 6.10
CA SER A 57 6.92 -14.61 6.27
C SER A 57 5.81 -14.64 5.23
N PHE A 58 5.50 -13.53 4.56
CA PHE A 58 4.39 -13.44 3.62
C PHE A 58 4.54 -14.44 2.46
N ILE A 59 5.74 -14.52 1.89
CA ILE A 59 6.03 -15.44 0.78
C ILE A 59 6.05 -16.89 1.27
N ASN A 60 6.73 -17.14 2.39
CA ASN A 60 6.84 -18.48 2.98
C ASN A 60 5.47 -19.04 3.40
N ASN A 61 4.50 -18.17 3.67
CA ASN A 61 3.12 -18.53 4.00
C ASN A 61 2.18 -18.57 2.78
N GLY A 62 2.73 -18.65 1.57
CA GLY A 62 1.94 -18.74 0.34
C GLY A 62 1.19 -17.44 0.02
N TYR A 63 1.86 -16.30 0.20
CA TYR A 63 1.31 -14.95 -0.02
C TYR A 63 0.11 -14.64 0.90
N LYS A 64 0.20 -15.08 2.16
CA LYS A 64 -0.81 -14.86 3.21
C LYS A 64 -0.18 -14.18 4.42
N GLY A 65 -0.91 -13.26 5.04
CA GLY A 65 -0.45 -12.48 6.18
C GLY A 65 -0.92 -11.03 6.07
N TYR A 66 -0.03 -10.09 6.34
CA TYR A 66 -0.28 -8.67 6.23
C TYR A 66 0.78 -7.97 5.38
N LEU A 67 0.43 -6.78 4.91
CA LEU A 67 1.32 -5.82 4.27
C LEU A 67 1.40 -4.57 5.15
N GLU A 68 2.54 -3.89 5.14
CA GLU A 68 2.77 -2.69 5.95
C GLU A 68 2.88 -1.47 5.02
N ASP A 69 1.87 -0.61 4.98
CA ASP A 69 1.96 0.68 4.29
C ASP A 69 2.66 1.71 5.17
N ARG A 70 3.84 2.16 4.72
CA ARG A 70 4.76 3.00 5.51
C ARG A 70 4.68 4.49 5.13
N ARG A 71 3.74 4.81 4.23
CA ARG A 71 3.51 6.17 3.73
C ARG A 71 2.63 7.06 4.64
N PRO A 72 1.72 6.57 5.50
CA PRO A 72 1.05 7.43 6.46
C PRO A 72 2.04 8.11 7.43
N ASN A 73 1.80 9.37 7.78
CA ASN A 73 2.58 10.07 8.81
C ASN A 73 1.83 10.17 10.15
N SER A 74 2.51 10.67 11.18
CA SER A 74 2.00 10.74 12.56
C SER A 74 0.81 11.68 12.78
N GLN A 75 0.49 12.54 11.80
CA GLN A 75 -0.62 13.49 11.86
C GLN A 75 -1.80 13.08 10.96
N GLY A 76 -1.69 11.96 10.24
CA GLY A 76 -2.77 11.49 9.36
C GLY A 76 -4.02 11.07 10.14
N ASP A 77 -5.19 11.35 9.58
CA ASP A 77 -6.47 10.91 10.13
C ASP A 77 -6.64 9.40 9.89
N PRO A 78 -6.68 8.56 10.96
CA PRO A 78 -6.76 7.12 10.80
C PRO A 78 -8.00 6.65 10.04
N TYR A 79 -9.11 7.38 10.12
CA TYR A 79 -10.35 7.01 9.42
C TYR A 79 -10.24 7.27 7.92
N GLN A 80 -9.64 8.38 7.51
CA GLN A 80 -9.43 8.70 6.10
C GLN A 80 -8.39 7.76 5.48
N ILE A 81 -7.31 7.46 6.20
CA ILE A 81 -6.29 6.49 5.79
C ILE A 81 -6.93 5.11 5.57
N ALA A 82 -7.65 4.60 6.57
CA ALA A 82 -8.29 3.29 6.48
C ALA A 82 -9.33 3.24 5.35
N SER A 83 -10.16 4.28 5.21
CA SER A 83 -11.16 4.37 4.15
C SER A 83 -10.53 4.32 2.75
N GLN A 84 -9.46 5.09 2.52
CA GLN A 84 -8.77 5.11 1.23
C GLN A 84 -8.07 3.78 0.94
N ILE A 85 -7.47 3.14 1.96
CA ILE A 85 -6.90 1.78 1.83
C ILE A 85 -7.97 0.76 1.42
N LEU A 86 -9.11 0.75 2.11
CA LEU A 86 -10.21 -0.17 1.81
C LEU A 86 -10.79 0.06 0.41
N LYS A 87 -10.92 1.32 0.00
CA LYS A 87 -11.38 1.68 -1.35
C LYS A 87 -10.46 1.12 -2.43
N THR A 88 -9.14 1.22 -2.26
CA THR A 88 -8.17 0.64 -3.20
C THR A 88 -8.23 -0.89 -3.20
N ILE A 89 -8.31 -1.53 -2.03
CA ILE A 89 -8.44 -2.99 -1.92
C ILE A 89 -9.69 -3.49 -2.65
N ALA A 90 -10.84 -2.85 -2.42
CA ALA A 90 -12.12 -3.22 -3.05
C ALA A 90 -12.15 -3.03 -4.57
N SER A 91 -11.20 -2.27 -5.14
CA SER A 91 -11.09 -2.10 -6.59
C SER A 91 -10.47 -3.31 -7.32
N VAL A 92 -9.90 -4.26 -6.57
CA VAL A 92 -9.25 -5.45 -7.12
C VAL A 92 -10.15 -6.67 -6.89
N PRO A 93 -10.68 -7.29 -7.95
CA PRO A 93 -11.55 -8.45 -7.82
C PRO A 93 -10.85 -9.63 -7.14
N THR A 94 -11.56 -10.29 -6.24
CA THR A 94 -11.11 -11.55 -5.65
C THR A 94 -11.51 -12.74 -6.52
N SER A 95 -10.83 -13.88 -6.36
CA SER A 95 -11.15 -15.10 -7.12
C SER A 95 -12.59 -15.58 -6.90
N ALA A 96 -13.16 -15.33 -5.71
CA ALA A 96 -14.54 -15.67 -5.39
C ALA A 96 -15.53 -14.79 -6.16
N GLU A 97 -15.25 -13.49 -6.30
CA GLU A 97 -16.09 -12.55 -7.05
C GLU A 97 -16.03 -12.81 -8.55
N VAL A 98 -14.85 -13.13 -9.08
CA VAL A 98 -14.68 -13.51 -10.50
C VAL A 98 -15.49 -14.78 -10.82
N SER A 99 -15.51 -15.77 -9.92
CA SER A 99 -16.33 -16.98 -10.11
C SER A 99 -17.84 -16.75 -9.96
N ALA A 100 -18.26 -15.70 -9.24
CA ALA A 100 -19.68 -15.37 -9.09
C ALA A 100 -20.23 -14.54 -10.26
N ALA A 101 -19.33 -13.88 -11.02
CA ALA A 101 -19.67 -13.06 -12.18
C ALA A 101 -19.60 -13.82 -13.53
N ALA A 102 -19.17 -15.08 -13.52
CA ALA A 102 -19.07 -15.97 -14.68
C ALA A 102 -20.20 -17.00 -14.69
#